data_AF-A0A482X8E7-F1
#
_entry.id   AF-A0A482X8E7-F1
#
_cell.length_a   1.000
_cell.length_b   1.000
_cell.length_c   1.000
_cell.angle_alpha   90.00
_cell.angle_beta   90.00
_cell.angle_gamma   90.00
#
_symmetry.space_group_name_H-M   'P 1'
#
loop_
_entity.id
_entity.type
_entity.pdbx_description
1 polymer ?
#
loop_
_entity_poly.entity_id
_entity_poly.type
_entity_poly.pdbx_seq_one_letter_code
_entity_poly.pdbx_strand_id
1 'polypeptide(L)' 'MVPVLDALEETAGSVGETTPLAVPFSPATLLPDDRSHFYRYQGSLTTPPCTESVLWTVMHSSVPISKFQVILEA' A
#
# COMPACT_ATOMS: atom_id res chain seq x y z
N MET A 1 -7.24 7.05 3.72
CA MET A 1 -6.78 6.66 2.37
C MET A 1 -6.64 7.85 1.42
N VAL A 2 -7.59 8.79 1.40
CA VAL A 2 -7.63 9.93 0.44
C VAL A 2 -6.29 10.67 0.23
N PRO A 3 -5.51 11.05 1.28
CA PRO A 3 -4.28 11.82 1.07
C PRO A 3 -3.21 11.11 0.24
N VAL A 4 -3.22 9.77 0.25
CA VAL A 4 -2.28 8.97 -0.54
C VAL A 4 -2.68 8.97 -2.01
N LEU A 5 -3.98 8.96 -2.31
CA LEU A 5 -4.46 8.95 -3.70
C LEU A 5 -4.18 10.30 -4.36
N ASP A 6 -4.42 11.41 -3.65
CA ASP A 6 -4.12 12.76 -4.14
C ASP A 6 -2.61 12.91 -4.48
N ALA A 7 -1.74 12.37 -3.64
CA ALA A 7 -0.29 12.38 -3.87
C ALA A 7 0.15 11.47 -5.03
N LEU A 8 -0.56 10.36 -5.27
CA LEU A 8 -0.28 9.49 -6.41
C LEU A 8 -0.65 10.15 -7.73
N GLU A 9 -1.72 10.96 -7.77
CA GLU A 9 -2.11 11.73 -8.95
C GLU A 9 -1.05 12.79 -9.31
N GLU A 10 -0.52 13.49 -8.31
CA GLU A 10 0.51 14.52 -8.52
C GLU A 10 1.84 13.95 -9.04
N THR A 11 2.17 12.72 -8.66
CA THR A 11 3.41 12.04 -9.08
C THR A 11 3.22 11.15 -10.31
N ALA A 12 2.00 11.06 -10.85
CA ALA A 12 1.67 10.21 -11.98
C ALA A 12 2.49 10.62 -13.22
N GLY A 13 3.44 9.78 -13.61
CA GLY A 13 4.24 9.96 -14.84
C GLY A 13 5.72 10.29 -14.64
N SER A 14 6.19 10.49 -13.40
CA SER A 14 7.58 10.81 -13.11
C SER A 14 8.21 9.79 -12.16
N VAL A 15 9.24 9.07 -12.63
CA VAL A 15 9.99 8.13 -11.79
C VAL A 15 11.02 8.89 -10.96
N GLY A 16 10.96 8.74 -9.63
CA GLY A 16 11.90 9.38 -8.70
C GLY A 16 11.45 10.74 -8.18
N GLU A 17 10.26 11.21 -8.57
CA GLU A 17 9.62 12.40 -8.01
C GLU A 17 9.07 12.11 -6.61
N THR A 18 9.12 13.10 -5.72
CA THR A 18 8.58 12.99 -4.36
C THR A 18 7.64 14.16 -4.06
N THR A 19 6.44 13.88 -3.58
CA THR A 19 5.51 14.90 -3.07
C THR A 19 5.22 14.69 -1.57
N PRO A 20 5.15 15.76 -0.75
CA PRO A 20 4.69 15.63 0.62
C PRO A 20 3.18 15.34 0.66
N LEU A 21 2.74 14.53 1.63
CA LEU A 21 1.32 14.38 1.90
C LEU A 21 0.75 15.71 2.43
N ALA A 22 -0.33 16.18 1.80
CA ALA A 22 -0.94 17.49 2.13
C ALA A 22 -1.45 17.59 3.58
N VAL A 23 -1.73 16.46 4.22
CA VAL A 23 -2.22 16.39 5.60
C VAL A 23 -1.53 15.27 6.38
N PRO A 24 -1.46 15.37 7.73
CA PRO A 24 -0.98 14.28 8.57
C PRO A 24 -1.75 13.00 8.28
N PHE A 25 -1.03 11.92 7.99
CA PHE A 25 -1.60 10.65 7.60
C PHE A 25 -1.03 9.52 8.47
N SER A 26 -1.91 8.71 9.06
CA SER A 26 -1.51 7.53 9.81
C SER A 26 -1.59 6.28 8.91
N PRO A 27 -0.47 5.57 8.66
CA PRO A 27 -0.48 4.34 7.87
C PRO A 27 -1.35 3.24 8.46
N ALA A 28 -1.60 3.27 9.78
CA ALA A 28 -2.48 2.30 10.44
C ALA A 28 -3.92 2.33 9.90
N THR A 29 -4.32 3.41 9.23
CA THR A 29 -5.63 3.54 8.55
C THR A 29 -5.72 2.74 7.24
N LEU A 30 -4.61 2.19 6.75
CA LEU A 30 -4.56 1.30 5.59
C LEU A 30 -4.56 -0.18 5.97
N LEU A 31 -4.67 -0.49 7.26
CA LEU A 31 -4.79 -1.86 7.74
C LEU A 31 -6.27 -2.18 7.98
N PRO A 32 -6.67 -3.46 7.85
CA PRO A 32 -7.99 -3.90 8.27
C PRO A 32 -8.23 -3.63 9.76
N ASP A 33 -9.50 -3.50 10.12
CA ASP A 33 -9.93 -3.37 11.52
C ASP A 33 -9.64 -4.66 12.30
N ASP A 34 -10.00 -5.82 11.72
CA ASP A 34 -9.61 -7.12 12.27
C ASP A 34 -8.20 -7.52 11.79
N ARG A 35 -7.27 -7.51 12.74
CA ARG A 35 -5.85 -7.89 12.55
C ARG A 35 -5.49 -9.19 13.26
N SER A 36 -6.48 -9.86 13.87
CA SER A 36 -6.25 -11.08 14.64
C SER A 36 -6.01 -12.30 13.74
N HIS A 37 -6.55 -12.28 12.52
CA HIS A 37 -6.40 -13.32 11.52
C HIS A 37 -5.40 -12.93 10.44
N PHE A 38 -4.31 -13.68 10.33
CA PHE A 38 -3.28 -13.50 9.31
C PHE A 38 -2.56 -14.81 9.02
N TYR A 39 -1.91 -14.88 7.87
CA TYR A 39 -1.01 -15.96 7.49
C TYR A 39 0.43 -15.48 7.61
N ARG A 40 1.33 -16.36 8.07
CA ARG A 40 2.74 -16.03 8.23
C ARG A 40 3.63 -17.11 7.63
N TYR A 41 4.57 -16.71 6.78
CA TYR A 41 5.49 -17.63 6.12
C TYR A 41 6.82 -16.95 5.79
N GLN A 42 7.90 -17.74 5.73
CA GLN A 42 9.18 -17.30 5.21
C GLN A 42 9.16 -17.37 3.68
N GLY A 43 9.61 -16.31 3.01
CA GLY A 43 9.65 -16.22 1.56
C GLY A 43 10.66 -15.17 1.09
N SER A 44 10.47 -14.70 -0.14
CA SER A 44 11.38 -13.77 -0.81
C SER A 44 10.80 -12.38 -1.07
N LEU A 45 11.69 -11.47 -1.48
CA LEU A 45 11.29 -10.26 -2.21
C LEU A 45 10.58 -10.67 -3.51
N THR A 46 9.51 -9.95 -3.87
CA THR A 46 8.71 -10.20 -5.09
C THR A 46 9.27 -9.49 -6.32
N THR A 47 10.36 -8.75 -6.17
CA THR A 47 11.11 -8.09 -7.24
C THR A 47 12.57 -8.51 -7.17
N PRO A 48 13.30 -8.52 -8.30
CA PRO A 48 14.74 -8.78 -8.30
C PRO A 48 15.46 -7.95 -7.22
N PRO A 49 16.39 -8.55 -6.45
CA PRO A 49 17.02 -9.86 -6.66
C PRO A 49 16.26 -11.08 -6.09
N CYS A 50 15.00 -10.95 -5.69
CA CYS A 50 14.16 -12.04 -5.20
C CYS A 50 14.75 -12.80 -3.99
N THR A 51 15.50 -12.12 -3.12
CA THR A 51 16.18 -12.73 -1.97
C THR A 51 15.20 -13.34 -0.97
N GLU A 52 15.43 -14.58 -0.54
CA GLU A 52 14.66 -15.33 0.46
C GLU A 52 14.99 -14.90 1.90
N SER A 53 14.65 -13.66 2.26
CA SER A 53 14.94 -13.09 3.58
C SER A 53 13.72 -12.47 4.27
N VAL A 54 12.51 -12.70 3.73
CA VAL A 54 11.29 -12.01 4.18
C VAL A 54 10.40 -12.94 5.01
N LEU A 55 10.05 -12.53 6.23
CA LEU A 55 8.94 -13.12 6.99
C LEU A 55 7.65 -12.37 6.65
N TRP A 56 6.88 -12.89 5.71
CA TRP A 56 5.63 -12.28 5.25
C TRP A 56 4.52 -12.41 6.29
N THR A 57 3.77 -11.33 6.49
CA THR A 57 2.50 -11.32 7.24
C THR A 57 1.40 -10.87 6.30
N VAL A 58 0.48 -11.77 5.96
CA VAL A 58 -0.62 -11.51 5.04
C VAL A 58 -1.91 -11.48 5.83
N MET A 59 -2.53 -10.30 5.93
CA MET A 59 -3.80 -10.13 6.64
C MET A 59 -4.91 -10.94 5.95
N HIS A 60 -5.75 -11.63 6.73
CA HIS A 60 -6.88 -12.38 6.18
C HIS A 60 -7.97 -11.45 5.67
N SER A 61 -8.26 -10.39 6.43
CA SER A 61 -9.26 -9.38 6.09
C SER A 61 -8.69 -8.39 5.05
N SER A 62 -9.53 -7.95 4.12
CA SER A 62 -9.18 -6.91 3.14
C SER A 62 -9.56 -5.51 3.63
N VAL A 63 -8.97 -4.49 3.01
CA VAL A 63 -9.40 -3.09 3.17
C VAL A 63 -10.23 -2.71 1.95
N PRO A 64 -11.46 -2.16 2.13
CA PRO A 64 -12.28 -1.76 1.01
C PRO A 64 -11.67 -0.56 0.28
N ILE A 65 -11.75 -0.58 -1.04
CA ILE A 65 -11.39 0.52 -1.93
C ILE A 65 -12.47 0.65 -3.00
N SER A 66 -12.86 1.87 -3.34
CA SER A 66 -13.89 2.09 -4.36
C SER A 66 -13.31 1.92 -5.77
N LYS A 67 -14.17 1.65 -6.76
CA LYS A 67 -13.74 1.58 -8.17
C LYS A 67 -13.08 2.87 -8.64
N PHE A 68 -13.63 4.02 -8.23
CA PHE A 68 -13.09 5.34 -8.58
C PHE A 68 -11.69 5.55 -8.00
N GLN A 69 -11.39 4.98 -6.83
CA GLN A 69 -10.06 5.09 -6.22
C GLN A 69 -9.02 4.18 -6.88
N VAL A 70 -9.45 3.08 -7.52
CA VAL A 70 -8.54 2.17 -8.26
C VAL A 70 -8.23 2.71 -9.64
N ILE A 71 -9.23 3.31 -10.29
CA ILE A 71 -9.10 3.91 -11.60
C ILE A 71 -8.69 5.37 -11.35
N LEU A 72 -7.39 5.60 -11.16
CA LEU A 72 -6.82 6.95 -11.21
C LEU A 72 -7.19 7.54 -12.58
N GLU A 73 -7.98 8.61 -12.61
CA GLU A 73 -8.12 9.41 -13.82
C GLU A 73 -6.79 10.17 -13.97
N ALA A 74 -5.92 9.66 -14.85
CA ALA A 74 -4.71 10.34 -15.29
C ALA A 74 -5.00 11.25 -16.47
#